data_AF-A0A7L3MR81-F1
#
_entry.id   AF-A0A7L3MR81-F1
#
_cell.length_a   1.000
_cell.length_b   1.000
_cell.length_c   1.000
_cell.angle_alpha   90.00
_cell.angle_beta   90.00
_cell.angle_gamma   90.00
#
_symmetry.space_group_name_H-M   'P 1'
#
loop_
_entity.id
_entity.type
_entity.pdbx_description
1 polymer ?
#
loop_
_entity_poly.entity_id
_entity_poly.type
_entity_poly.pdbx_seq_one_letter_code
_entity_poly.pdbx_strand_id
1 'polypeptide(L)' 'SLHVPCPFLTARLFFQLAEKYGPIFTLHFGFQKVVVLTGYEVVREALVNYTEEFVDRPSIPIFDQIQNGNGTRAK' A
#
# COMPACT_ATOMS: atom_id res chain seq x y z
N SER A 1 -1.25 -15.64 10.14
CA SER A 1 -1.76 -14.76 9.07
C SER A 1 -2.71 -13.74 9.67
N LEU A 2 -2.36 -12.46 9.64
CA LEU A 2 -3.23 -11.38 10.13
C LEU A 2 -4.34 -11.16 9.10
N HIS A 3 -5.58 -11.54 9.41
CA HIS A 3 -6.74 -11.08 8.65
C HIS A 3 -7.07 -9.66 9.14
N VAL A 4 -6.68 -8.65 8.36
CA VAL A 4 -6.97 -7.25 8.68
C VAL A 4 -8.13 -6.80 7.78
N PRO A 5 -9.34 -6.59 8.33
CA PRO A 5 -10.45 -6.09 7.54
C PRO A 5 -10.15 -4.67 7.05
N CYS A 6 -10.34 -4.45 5.75
CA CYS A 6 -9.81 -3.29 5.02
C CYS A 6 -10.45 -1.90 5.29
N PRO A 7 -11.56 -1.68 6.02
CA PRO A 7 -11.98 -0.31 6.32
C PRO A 7 -11.29 0.30 7.55
N PHE A 8 -10.42 -0.44 8.28
CA PHE A 8 -9.79 0.04 9.52
C PHE A 8 -8.25 0.19 9.45
N LEU A 9 -7.65 0.12 8.25
CA LEU A 9 -6.22 0.37 8.02
C LEU A 9 -5.90 1.86 8.19
N THR A 10 -5.83 2.29 9.44
CA THR A 10 -5.42 3.64 9.79
C THR A 10 -3.93 3.84 9.56
N ALA A 11 -3.51 5.05 9.18
CA ALA A 11 -2.09 5.41 9.02
C ALA A 11 -1.26 5.03 10.25
N ARG A 12 -1.86 5.17 11.44
CA ARG A 12 -1.28 4.79 12.73
C ARG A 12 -0.85 3.32 12.80
N LEU A 13 -1.60 2.40 12.21
CA LEU A 13 -1.24 0.98 12.21
C LEU A 13 0.05 0.73 11.41
N PHE A 14 0.21 1.39 10.26
CA PHE A 14 1.42 1.26 9.45
C PHE A 14 2.65 1.79 10.17
N PHE A 15 2.53 2.88 10.93
CA PHE A 15 3.64 3.37 11.75
C PHE A 15 4.05 2.39 12.86
N GLN A 16 3.09 1.75 13.54
CA GLN A 16 3.40 0.72 14.54
C GLN A 16 4.07 -0.51 13.92
N LEU A 17 3.64 -0.89 12.73
CA LEU A 17 4.28 -1.98 11.98
C LEU A 17 5.68 -1.60 11.51
N ALA A 18 5.89 -0.36 11.08
CA ALA A 18 7.19 0.15 10.69
C ALA A 18 8.19 0.16 11.86
N GLU A 19 7.74 0.49 13.08
CA GLU A 19 8.58 0.43 14.27
C GLU A 19 9.04 -1.01 14.57
N LYS A 20 8.18 -2.00 14.31
CA LYS A 20 8.47 -3.41 14.60
C LYS A 20 9.25 -4.14 13.50
N TYR A 21 8.92 -3.88 12.23
CA TYR A 21 9.43 -4.61 11.07
C TYR A 21 10.43 -3.81 10.22
N GLY A 22 10.58 -2.52 10.52
CA GLY A 22 11.43 -1.61 9.76
C GLY A 22 10.66 -0.85 8.67
N PRO A 23 11.35 0.05 7.96
CA PRO A 23 10.73 0.99 7.03
C PRO A 23 10.09 0.33 5.79
N ILE A 24 10.49 -0.90 5.45
CA ILE A 24 9.98 -1.67 4.32
C ILE A 24 9.46 -3.00 4.85
N PHE A 25 8.17 -3.27 4.66
CA PHE A 25 7.57 -4.53 5.08
C PHE A 25 6.44 -4.97 4.16
N THR A 26 6.14 -6.26 4.17
CA THR A 26 5.10 -6.86 3.33
C THR A 26 3.92 -7.31 4.16
N LEU A 27 2.73 -6.88 3.77
CA LEU A 27 1.45 -7.31 4.31
C LEU A 27 0.77 -8.29 3.34
N HIS A 28 0.07 -9.26 3.91
CA HIS A 28 -0.70 -10.24 3.16
C HIS A 28 -2.19 -10.00 3.44
N PHE A 29 -2.89 -9.41 2.48
CA PHE A 29 -4.34 -9.25 2.48
C PHE A 29 -4.98 -10.46 1.80
N GLY A 30 -5.19 -11.54 2.57
CA GLY A 30 -5.67 -12.81 2.02
C GLY A 30 -4.71 -13.35 0.96
N PHE A 31 -5.16 -13.35 -0.30
CA PHE A 31 -4.35 -13.77 -1.45
C PHE A 31 -3.49 -12.66 -2.07
N GLN A 32 -3.75 -11.40 -1.72
CA GLN A 32 -3.00 -10.25 -2.23
C GLN A 32 -1.83 -9.93 -1.31
N LYS A 33 -0.65 -9.72 -1.88
CA LYS A 33 0.53 -9.23 -1.16
C LYS A 33 0.69 -7.74 -1.45
N VAL A 34 0.91 -6.94 -0.40
CA VAL A 34 1.11 -5.50 -0.48
C VAL A 34 2.41 -5.15 0.22
N VAL A 35 3.30 -4.46 -0.47
CA VAL A 35 4.52 -3.91 0.13
C VAL A 35 4.21 -2.49 0.62
N VAL A 36 4.54 -2.21 1.87
CA VAL A 36 4.38 -0.90 2.48
C VAL A 36 5.77 -0.29 2.64
N LEU A 37 5.93 0.92 2.10
CA LEU A 37 7.13 1.75 2.24
C LEU A 37 6.82 2.88 3.22
N THR A 38 7.66 3.03 4.24
CA THR A 38 7.54 4.06 5.27
C THR A 38 8.87 4.79 5.44
N GLY A 39 8.80 6.09 5.71
CA GLY A 39 9.99 6.96 5.81
C GLY A 39 10.30 7.71 4.52
N TYR A 40 10.78 8.96 4.68
CA TYR A 40 10.95 9.89 3.57
C TYR A 40 11.97 9.42 2.54
N GLU A 41 13.13 8.92 2.98
CA GLU A 41 14.21 8.49 2.07
C GLU A 41 13.75 7.32 1.20
N VAL A 42 13.15 6.29 1.80
CA VAL A 42 12.67 5.11 1.09
C VAL A 42 11.55 5.46 0.09
N VAL A 43 10.60 6.30 0.52
CA VAL A 43 9.51 6.73 -0.36
C VAL A 43 10.02 7.60 -1.50
N ARG A 44 10.97 8.51 -1.24
CA ARG A 44 11.58 9.36 -2.26
C ARG A 44 12.34 8.51 -3.29
N GLU A 45 13.18 7.59 -2.83
CA GLU A 45 13.91 6.68 -3.72
C GLU A 45 12.97 5.85 -4.58
N ALA A 46 11.92 5.26 -3.99
CA ALA A 46 10.93 4.48 -4.73
C ALA A 46 10.19 5.32 -5.79
N LEU A 47 9.75 6.53 -5.43
CA LEU A 47 8.99 7.38 -6.35
C LEU A 47 9.83 8.09 -7.40
N VAL A 48 11.12 8.32 -7.15
CA VAL A 48 12.00 9.06 -8.08
C VAL A 48 12.80 8.09 -8.96
N ASN A 49 13.44 7.08 -8.36
CA ASN A 49 14.30 6.16 -9.10
C ASN A 49 13.53 5.01 -9.76
N TYR A 50 12.34 4.67 -9.25
CA TYR A 50 11.50 3.59 -9.79
C TYR A 50 10.14 4.11 -10.28
N THR A 51 10.09 5.37 -10.72
CA THR A 51 8.86 6.05 -11.12
C THR A 51 7.99 5.19 -12.05
N GLU A 52 8.57 4.59 -13.09
CA GLU A 52 7.86 3.75 -14.08
C GLU A 52 7.13 2.56 -13.45
N GLU A 53 7.71 1.94 -12.44
CA GLU A 53 7.13 0.78 -11.73
C GLU A 53 6.00 1.19 -10.77
N PHE A 54 5.99 2.45 -10.31
CA PHE A 54 5.02 2.99 -9.35
C PHE A 54 4.00 3.96 -9.97
N VAL A 55 4.07 4.21 -11.29
CA VAL A 55 3.07 5.02 -12.00
C VAL A 55 1.71 4.33 -12.01
N ASP A 56 1.69 2.99 -12.04
CA ASP A 56 0.46 2.23 -12.12
C ASP A 56 -0.15 1.94 -10.74
N ARG A 57 -1.47 1.97 -10.66
CA ARG A 57 -2.22 1.70 -9.44
C ARG A 57 -2.81 0.30 -9.55
N PRO A 58 -2.34 -0.69 -8.76
CA PRO A 58 -2.86 -2.04 -8.87
C PRO A 58 -4.38 -2.06 -8.62
N SER A 59 -5.10 -2.77 -9.48
CA SER A 59 -6.54 -2.95 -9.34
C SER A 59 -6.81 -3.81 -8.09
N ILE A 60 -7.29 -3.16 -7.03
CA ILE A 60 -7.69 -3.81 -5.79
C ILE A 60 -9.21 -3.68 -5.70
N PRO A 61 -9.98 -4.79 -5.69
CA PRO A 61 -11.45 -4.76 -5.75
C PRO A 61 -12.10 -3.88 -4.69
N ILE A 62 -11.50 -3.82 -3.50
CA ILE A 62 -11.97 -3.00 -2.37
C ILE A 62 -11.86 -1.50 -2.71
N PHE A 63 -10.79 -1.09 -3.40
CA PHE A 63 -10.63 0.30 -3.82
C PHE A 63 -11.62 0.71 -4.90
N ASP A 64 -12.09 -0.23 -5.73
CA ASP A 64 -13.12 0.03 -6.74
C ASP A 64 -14.47 0.30 -6.09
N GLN A 65 -14.82 -0.48 -5.05
CA GLN A 65 -16.05 -0.29 -4.26
C GLN A 65 -16.02 1.01 -3.43
N ILE A 66 -14.88 1.37 -2.84
CA ILE A 66 -14.76 2.59 -2.02
C ILE A 66 -14.74 3.85 -2.90
N GLN A 67 -14.06 3.79 -4.06
CA GLN A 67 -13.95 4.95 -4.96
C GLN A 67 -15.16 5.11 -5.87
N ASN A 68 -16.19 4.26 -5.72
CA ASN A 68 -17.44 4.32 -6.47
C ASN A 68 -17.23 4.47 -7.99
N GLY A 69 -16.18 3.81 -8.52
CA GLY A 69 -15.78 3.88 -9.93
C GLY A 69 -15.09 5.18 -10.39
N ASN A 70 -14.88 6.16 -9.52
CA ASN A 70 -14.26 7.46 -9.88
C ASN A 70 -12.74 7.51 -9.73
N GLY A 71 -12.10 6.42 -9.28
CA GLY A 71 -10.65 6.28 -9.33
C GLY A 71 -10.24 6.06 -10.78
N THR A 72 -9.46 6.97 -11.37
CA THR A 72 -8.97 6.82 -12.76
C THR A 72 -8.30 5.46 -12.90
N ARG A 73 -8.91 4.59 -13.71
CA ARG A 73 -8.35 3.29 -14.10
C ARG A 73 -7.09 3.58 -14.92
N ALA A 74 -5.93 3.47 -14.31
CA ALA A 74 -4.68 3.39 -15.06
C ALA A 74 -4.72 2.10 -15.90
N LYS A 75 -4.27 2.20 -17.14
CA LYS A 75 -4.38 1.18 -18.20
C LYS A 75 -3.04 0.51 -18.40
#